data_AF-A0A838PZM6-F1
#
_entry.id   AF-A0A838PZM6-F1
#
_cell.length_a   1.000
_cell.length_b   1.000
_cell.length_c   1.000
_cell.angle_alpha   90.00
_cell.angle_beta   90.00
_cell.angle_gamma   90.00
#
_symmetry.space_group_name_H-M   'P 1'
#
loop_
_entity.id
_entity.type
_entity.pdbx_description
1 polymer ?
#
loop_
_entity_poly.entity_id
_entity_poly.type
_entity_poly.pdbx_seq_one_letter_code
_entity_poly.pdbx_strand_id
1 'polypeptide(L)' 'MGRDIETTEFTREDRTRYREKVKVNLAALRELIDAGAFETGRRTIGVEMEVYITDADGNAAPVNAKLLERI' A
#
# COMPACT_ATOMS: atom_id res chain seq x y z
N MET A 1 4.88 -1.82 10.89
CA MET A 1 4.41 -0.50 10.39
C MET A 1 5.12 -0.23 9.10
N GLY A 2 4.54 0.58 8.21
CA GLY A 2 5.15 0.93 6.93
C GLY A 2 6.62 1.28 7.10
N ARG A 3 7.46 0.86 6.13
CA ARG A 3 8.89 1.21 6.13
C ARG A 3 9.05 2.69 6.45
N ASP A 4 9.96 3.01 7.36
CA ASP A 4 10.33 4.40 7.62
C ASP A 4 10.72 5.03 6.29
N ILE A 5 9.89 5.96 5.83
CA ILE A 5 10.19 6.73 4.64
C ILE A 5 11.04 7.89 5.14
N GLU A 6 12.36 7.73 5.01
CA GLU A 6 13.34 8.72 5.45
C GLU A 6 13.19 10.08 4.71
N THR A 7 12.50 10.10 3.57
CA THR A 7 12.32 11.27 2.72
C THR A 7 10.87 11.74 2.71
N THR A 8 10.61 12.85 3.39
CA THR A 8 9.29 13.52 3.39
C THR A 8 9.22 14.72 2.45
N GLU A 9 10.36 15.17 1.92
CA GLU A 9 10.45 16.31 1.01
C GLU A 9 10.68 15.83 -0.43
N PHE A 10 9.83 16.29 -1.35
CA PHE A 10 9.92 15.93 -2.77
C PHE A 10 10.09 17.18 -3.63
N THR A 11 11.10 17.14 -4.48
CA THR A 11 11.35 18.21 -5.45
C THR A 11 10.30 18.19 -6.57
N ARG A 12 10.31 19.23 -7.41
CA ARG A 12 9.48 19.24 -8.63
C ARG A 12 9.89 18.14 -9.62
N GLU A 13 11.17 17.80 -9.66
CA GLU A 13 11.69 16.73 -10.50
C GLU A 13 11.18 15.36 -10.03
N ASP A 14 11.21 15.11 -8.72
CA ASP A 14 10.69 13.87 -8.13
C ASP A 14 9.21 13.68 -8.46
N ARG A 15 8.41 14.75 -8.32
CA ARG A 15 6.98 14.73 -8.70
C ARG A 15 6.77 14.45 -10.19
N THR A 16 7.68 14.91 -11.04
CA THR A 16 7.60 14.63 -12.49
C THR A 16 7.94 13.17 -12.78
N ARG A 17 9.03 12.65 -12.20
CA ARG A 17 9.41 11.24 -12.30
C ARG A 17 8.32 10.31 -11.77
N TYR A 18 7.70 10.66 -10.64
CA TYR A 18 6.58 9.91 -10.08
C TYR A 18 5.40 9.83 -11.03
N ARG A 19 4.98 10.96 -11.61
CA ARG A 19 3.87 10.98 -12.58
C ARG A 19 4.14 10.11 -13.80
N GLU A 20 5.37 10.13 -14.33
CA GLU A 20 5.72 9.25 -15.45
C GLU A 20 5.69 7.77 -15.05
N LYS A 21 6.19 7.42 -13.85
CA LYS A 21 6.08 6.05 -13.32
C LYS A 21 4.63 5.60 -13.16
N VAL A 22 3.75 6.47 -12.64
CA VAL A 22 2.32 6.17 -12.52
C VAL A 22 1.70 5.89 -13.88
N LYS A 23 1.99 6.71 -14.90
CA LYS A 23 1.49 6.48 -16.27
C LYS A 23 1.97 5.15 -16.85
N VAL A 24 3.24 4.79 -16.65
CA VAL A 24 3.79 3.49 -17.08
C VAL A 24 3.05 2.33 -16.41
N ASN A 25 2.82 2.41 -15.10
CA ASN A 25 2.06 1.38 -14.39
C ASN A 25 0.62 1.26 -14.88
N LEU A 26 -0.03 2.39 -15.17
CA LEU A 26 -1.39 2.39 -15.73
C LEU A 26 -1.44 1.80 -17.14
N ALA A 27 -0.42 2.05 -17.96
CA ALA A 27 -0.30 1.43 -19.28
C ALA A 27 -0.16 -0.09 -19.16
N ALA A 28 0.71 -0.58 -18.28
CA ALA A 28 0.86 -2.00 -18.04
C ALA A 28 -0.44 -2.64 -17.49
N LEU A 29 -1.13 -1.98 -16.56
CA LEU A 29 -2.43 -2.45 -16.07
C LEU A 29 -3.46 -2.52 -17.19
N ARG A 30 -3.48 -1.52 -18.08
CA ARG A 30 -4.38 -1.51 -19.23
C ARG A 30 -4.14 -2.71 -20.15
N GLU A 31 -2.87 -3.01 -20.46
CA GLU A 31 -2.51 -4.18 -21.25
C GLU A 31 -2.99 -5.48 -20.60
N LEU A 32 -2.84 -5.64 -19.28
CA LEU A 32 -3.32 -6.83 -18.56
C LEU A 32 -4.85 -6.96 -18.61
N ILE A 33 -5.58 -5.85 -18.50
CA ILE A 33 -7.04 -5.83 -18.60
C ILE A 33 -7.48 -6.20 -20.01
N ASP A 34 -6.89 -5.57 -21.03
CA ASP A 34 -7.23 -5.81 -22.44
C ASP A 34 -6.88 -7.23 -22.89
N ALA A 35 -5.82 -7.82 -22.32
CA ALA A 35 -5.44 -9.21 -22.54
C ALA A 35 -6.33 -10.22 -21.80
N GLY A 36 -7.27 -9.77 -20.96
CA GLY A 36 -8.08 -10.67 -20.13
C GLY A 36 -7.26 -11.47 -19.14
N ALA A 37 -6.16 -10.92 -18.64
CA ALA A 37 -5.20 -11.64 -17.78
C ALA A 37 -5.71 -11.91 -16.35
N PHE A 38 -6.93 -11.47 -16.02
CA PHE A 38 -7.56 -11.64 -14.71
C PHE A 38 -8.66 -12.70 -14.74
N GLU A 39 -8.77 -13.48 -13.66
CA GLU A 39 -9.84 -14.46 -13.45
C GLU A 39 -11.21 -13.77 -13.36
N THR A 40 -12.23 -14.34 -14.01
CA THR A 40 -13.60 -13.78 -14.05
C THR A 40 -14.69 -14.77 -13.66
N GLY A 41 -14.38 -16.07 -13.54
CA GLY A 41 -15.37 -17.12 -13.26
C GLY A 41 -15.61 -17.37 -11.77
N ARG A 42 -14.61 -17.14 -10.92
CA ARG A 42 -14.72 -17.33 -9.47
C ARG A 42 -15.21 -16.06 -8.78
N ARG A 43 -16.24 -16.20 -7.94
CA ARG A 43 -16.71 -15.13 -7.05
C ARG A 43 -15.88 -15.16 -5.78
N THR A 44 -15.03 -14.17 -5.59
CA THR A 44 -14.20 -14.00 -4.39
C THR A 44 -14.59 -12.73 -3.65
N ILE A 45 -14.33 -12.68 -2.34
CA ILE A 45 -14.46 -11.48 -1.51
C ILE A 45 -13.09 -11.20 -0.89
N GLY A 46 -12.59 -9.98 -1.06
CA GLY A 46 -11.45 -9.47 -0.31
C GLY A 46 -11.93 -8.70 0.90
N VAL A 47 -11.30 -8.90 2.06
CA VAL A 47 -11.58 -8.15 3.29
C VAL A 47 -10.27 -7.60 3.81
N GLU A 48 -10.26 -6.30 4.09
CA GLU A 48 -9.15 -5.61 4.73
C GLU A 48 -9.63 -5.02 6.05
N MET A 49 -8.77 -5.05 7.07
CA MET A 49 -9.06 -4.54 8.40
C MET A 49 -7.87 -3.71 8.88
N GLU A 50 -8.16 -2.49 9.31
CA GLU A 50 -7.20 -1.62 9.98
C GLU A 50 -7.50 -1.61 11.49
N VAL A 51 -6.46 -1.73 12.31
CA VAL A 51 -6.59 -1.73 13.77
C VAL A 51 -5.62 -0.74 14.40
N TYR A 52 -6.06 -0.11 15.48
CA TYR A 52 -5.20 0.70 16.33
C TYR A 52 -4.72 -0.15 17.51
N ILE A 53 -3.44 -0.06 17.82
CA ILE A 53 -2.89 -0.65 19.04
C ILE A 53 -2.88 0.46 20.09
N THR A 54 -3.64 0.28 21.16
CA THR A 54 -3.72 1.25 22.26
C THR A 54 -3.33 0.63 23.60
N ASP A 55 -2.90 1.47 24.53
CA ASP A 55 -2.78 1.10 25.94
C ASP A 55 -4.15 1.10 26.63
N ALA A 56 -4.16 0.82 27.95
CA ALA A 56 -5.38 0.76 28.75
C ALA A 56 -6.07 2.14 28.92
N ASP A 57 -5.32 3.22 28.74
CA ASP A 57 -5.82 4.60 28.81
C ASP A 57 -6.30 5.11 27.43
N GLY A 58 -6.16 4.29 26.38
CA GLY A 58 -6.59 4.61 25.02
C GLY A 58 -5.56 5.36 24.17
N ASN A 59 -4.33 5.52 24.65
CA ASN A 59 -3.27 6.18 23.87
C ASN A 59 -2.65 5.20 22.86
N ALA A 60 -2.14 5.73 21.75
CA ALA A 60 -1.43 4.93 20.76
C ALA A 60 -0.21 4.22 21.38
N ALA A 61 -0.14 2.91 21.25
CA ALA A 61 0.95 2.09 21.74
C ALA A 61 1.90 1.74 20.57
N PRO A 62 3.13 2.30 20.51
CA PRO A 62 4.07 2.11 19.40
C PRO A 62 4.81 0.77 19.51
N VAL A 63 4.07 -0.33 19.63
CA VAL A 63 4.60 -1.70 19.81
C VAL A 63 4.51 -2.54 18.54
N ASN A 64 4.27 -1.92 17.39
CA ASN A 64 3.99 -2.64 16.15
C ASN A 64 5.14 -3.54 15.70
N ALA A 65 6.41 -3.11 15.87
CA ALA A 65 7.56 -3.95 15.52
C ALA A 65 7.57 -5.25 16.36
N LYS A 66 7.40 -5.11 17.68
CA LYS A 66 7.31 -6.23 18.62
C LYS A 66 6.07 -7.11 18.39
N LEU A 67 4.95 -6.53 17.97
CA LEU A 67 3.75 -7.29 17.63
C LEU A 67 3.96 -8.12 16.35
N LEU A 68 4.61 -7.55 15.34
CA LEU A 68 4.91 -8.22 14.07
C LEU A 68 5.88 -9.40 14.24
N GLU A 69 6.74 -9.42 15.26
CA GLU A 69 7.56 -10.59 15.60
C GLU A 69 6.74 -11.81 16.07
N ARG A 70 5.45 -11.64 16.36
CA ARG A 70 4.56 -12.66 16.95
C ARG A 70 3.44 -13.13 16.03
N ILE A 71 3.37 -12.61 14.80
CA ILE A 71 2.36 -12.92 13.78
C ILE A 71 3.08 -13.59 12.61
#